data_AF-A0A922S2V0-F1
#
_entry.id   AF-A0A922S2V0-F1
#
_cell.length_a   1.000
_cell.length_b   1.000
_cell.length_c   1.000
_cell.angle_alpha   90.00
_cell.angle_beta   90.00
_cell.angle_gamma   90.00
#
_symmetry.space_group_name_H-M   'P 1'
#
loop_
_entity.id
_entity.type
_entity.pdbx_description
1 polymer ?
#
loop_
_entity_poly.entity_id
_entity_poly.type
_entity_poly.pdbx_seq_one_letter_code
_entity_poly.pdbx_strand_id
1 'polypeptide(L)'
;MKQYAIRLFDAIRQSEALHEISPGIAEPLIQEAKFKLIVTEAKELFMQNWLSYCQSYERNLKLNNPVLFNIPKWRSKQWYYAKAEYLQEHKLDIHEYVLSKCISNGLESYAFLIGRDLAFLKDRECFLRDQIFKSARFPDEEFIFQVSRRCLRNVYVYREDFSLSSRYQLVDTILVSYDSDKDSPDKLPTIKQHIKRNKTQNCTTEVIPLMYRFPRSSFAMNTSKTNKGDNFPSHGDFFTDNIVASNTDFSNILNSPDHRYRDPLLPPKSSTDHVNYSQSNFVMQSTLVLKASTRHFMWRWLVFFLCTYSWLIRSSQYFFVIIPFQSCVSYVVLFKPTSIYYMYKVDKNSGYVYHDKAYYNHTLISFLRQMWTTLRKNRQNFDHQLLSTGIFRWYIIRPIHWIWTYIICGVLTTMVLIIFWPTLCILCSTTSIVVGVLSIPVIPLLSLLAHLLGLLFWNAYTPVLGSNRLLPLFEIIIYQFLLKSIVQFLVSVLCAFILCPVWFILHLLFTVTKYLLYTLWDAFVFHFVFKLVTRIPCQENCSVKRSNDLKTVRSICLLARPEDILIILNVQLEYLELNLWKSQMESMAKKPITVYK
;
A
#
# COMPACT_ATOMS: atom_id res chain seq x y z
N MET A 1 10.66 33.37 27.80
CA MET A 1 10.30 33.05 26.40
C MET A 1 9.51 34.17 25.73
N LYS A 2 8.28 34.50 26.14
CA LYS A 2 7.46 35.55 25.48
C LYS A 2 8.13 36.92 25.38
N GLN A 3 8.72 37.42 26.47
CA GLN A 3 9.46 38.69 26.48
C GLN A 3 10.69 38.70 25.57
N TYR A 4 11.38 37.55 25.45
CA TYR A 4 12.51 37.40 24.54
C TYR A 4 12.06 37.42 23.08
N ALA A 5 10.96 36.73 22.75
CA ALA A 5 10.39 36.74 21.41
C ALA A 5 9.95 38.15 20.97
N ILE A 6 9.34 38.93 21.87
CA ILE A 6 8.95 40.33 21.58
C ILE A 6 10.19 41.16 21.25
N ARG A 7 11.23 41.12 22.09
CA ARG A 7 12.49 41.83 21.84
C ARG A 7 13.17 41.40 20.55
N LEU A 8 13.12 40.11 20.23
CA LEU A 8 13.67 39.58 18.98
C LEU A 8 12.88 40.08 17.77
N PHE A 9 11.55 40.11 17.84
CA PHE A 9 10.71 40.65 16.76
C PHE A 9 10.92 42.15 16.56
N ASP A 10 11.10 42.91 17.63
CA ASP A 10 11.43 44.34 17.55
C ASP A 10 12.82 44.55 16.94
N ALA A 11 13.81 43.72 17.31
CA ALA A 11 15.14 43.75 16.70
C ALA A 11 15.12 43.37 15.20
N ILE A 12 14.27 42.41 14.80
CA ILE A 12 14.09 42.03 13.39
C ILE A 12 13.46 43.19 12.59
N ARG A 13 12.51 43.93 13.18
CA ARG A 13 11.90 45.12 12.54
C ARG A 13 12.88 46.27 12.37
N GLN A 14 13.83 46.43 13.29
CA GLN A 14 14.79 47.53 13.29
C GLN A 14 16.11 47.19 12.56
N SER A 15 16.24 45.99 11.99
CA SER A 15 17.47 45.55 11.31
C SER A 15 17.65 46.24 9.96
N GLU A 16 18.67 47.10 9.85
CA GLU A 16 19.04 47.79 8.62
C GLU A 16 19.41 46.81 7.49
N ALA A 17 20.13 45.73 7.83
CA ALA A 17 20.54 44.70 6.86
C ALA A 17 19.35 43.98 6.20
N LEU A 18 18.24 43.78 6.92
CA LEU A 18 17.02 43.19 6.34
C LEU A 18 16.26 44.20 5.47
N HIS A 19 16.31 45.48 5.85
CA HIS A 19 15.71 46.57 5.09
C HIS A 19 16.44 46.82 3.76
N GLU A 20 17.76 46.61 3.71
CA GLU A 20 18.55 46.66 2.48
C GLU A 20 18.16 45.55 1.48
N ILE A 21 17.79 44.36 1.96
CA ILE A 21 17.38 43.23 1.12
C ILE A 21 15.98 43.44 0.54
N SER A 22 15.02 43.80 1.40
CA SER A 22 13.67 44.17 0.98
C SER A 22 12.92 44.83 2.14
N PRO A 23 12.30 46.01 1.93
CA PRO A 23 11.64 46.76 3.00
C PRO A 23 10.45 46.01 3.64
N GLY A 24 9.93 44.97 2.98
CA GLY A 24 8.77 44.20 3.45
C GLY A 24 9.08 42.83 4.05
N ILE A 25 10.34 42.37 4.08
CA ILE A 25 10.67 40.97 4.43
C ILE A 25 10.63 40.65 5.93
N ALA A 26 10.80 41.67 6.78
CA ALA A 26 10.84 41.51 8.23
C ALA A 26 9.50 40.99 8.79
N GLU A 27 8.36 41.49 8.28
CA GLU A 27 7.04 41.11 8.80
C GLU A 27 6.66 39.65 8.47
N PRO A 28 6.85 39.13 7.24
CA PRO A 28 6.70 37.70 6.95
C PRO A 28 7.56 36.78 7.83
N LEU A 29 8.82 37.16 8.10
CA LEU A 29 9.71 36.37 8.98
C LEU A 29 9.18 36.33 10.43
N ILE A 30 8.66 37.45 10.91
CA ILE A 30 8.03 37.53 12.24
C ILE A 30 6.75 36.70 12.27
N GLN A 31 5.93 36.73 11.21
CA GLN A 31 4.72 35.92 11.11
C GLN A 31 5.05 34.41 11.09
N GLU A 32 6.09 33.99 10.35
CA GLU A 32 6.56 32.60 10.33
C GLU A 32 7.07 32.16 11.71
N ALA A 33 7.87 33.00 12.38
CA ALA A 33 8.39 32.71 13.71
C ALA A 33 7.27 32.61 14.76
N LYS A 34 6.28 33.53 14.72
CA LYS A 34 5.07 33.48 15.56
C LYS A 34 4.27 32.20 15.31
N PHE A 35 4.08 31.82 14.05
CA PHE A 35 3.39 30.58 13.69
C PHE A 35 4.13 29.34 14.25
N LYS A 36 5.46 29.27 14.10
CA LYS A 36 6.26 28.17 14.66
C LYS A 36 6.12 28.07 16.18
N LEU A 37 6.11 29.20 16.89
CA LEU A 37 5.90 29.22 18.34
C LEU A 37 4.52 28.68 18.74
N ILE A 38 3.46 29.05 18.00
CA ILE A 38 2.10 28.52 18.21
C ILE A 38 2.07 27.00 18.01
N VAL A 39 2.73 26.49 16.98
CA VAL A 39 2.79 25.04 16.71
C VAL A 39 3.55 24.30 17.81
N THR A 40 4.64 24.87 18.34
CA THR A 40 5.36 24.26 19.47
C THR A 40 4.51 24.25 20.75
N GLU A 41 3.81 25.35 21.04
CA GLU A 41 2.88 25.43 22.18
C GLU A 41 1.76 24.38 22.07
N ALA A 42 1.19 24.22 20.87
CA ALA A 42 0.16 23.22 20.60
C ALA A 42 0.64 21.78 20.86
N LYS A 43 1.88 21.47 20.44
CA LYS A 43 2.50 20.15 20.66
C LYS A 43 2.78 19.89 22.14
N GLU A 44 3.28 20.90 22.86
CA GLU A 44 3.53 20.79 24.30
C GLU A 44 2.23 20.55 25.07
N LEU A 45 1.17 21.28 24.74
CA LEU A 45 -0.15 21.13 25.36
C LEU A 45 -0.75 19.75 25.06
N PHE A 46 -0.67 19.28 23.81
CA PHE A 46 -1.11 17.93 23.46
C PHE A 46 -0.32 16.85 24.22
N MET A 47 0.99 17.01 24.36
CA MET A 47 1.83 16.08 25.12
C MET A 47 1.46 16.06 26.60
N GLN A 48 1.17 17.22 27.20
CA GLN A 48 0.71 17.31 28.58
C GLN A 48 -0.65 16.62 28.77
N ASN A 49 -1.59 16.86 27.86
CA ASN A 49 -2.90 16.20 27.86
C ASN A 49 -2.76 14.68 27.74
N TRP A 50 -1.92 14.21 26.81
CA TRP A 50 -1.62 12.79 26.64
C TRP A 50 -1.04 12.15 27.92
N LEU A 51 -0.08 12.81 28.58
CA LEU A 51 0.49 12.31 29.82
C LEU A 51 -0.54 12.24 30.94
N SER A 52 -1.41 13.24 31.07
CA SER A 52 -2.49 13.26 32.04
C SER A 52 -3.50 12.13 31.78
N TYR A 53 -3.87 11.91 30.51
CA TYR A 53 -4.72 10.80 30.08
C TYR A 53 -4.09 9.45 30.43
N CYS A 54 -2.81 9.24 30.12
CA CYS A 54 -2.11 8.01 30.47
C CYS A 54 -2.18 7.74 31.98
N GLN A 55 -1.88 8.74 32.81
CA GLN A 55 -1.92 8.56 34.26
C GLN A 55 -3.33 8.23 34.77
N SER A 56 -4.36 8.89 34.26
CA SER A 56 -5.75 8.64 34.64
C SER A 56 -6.24 7.27 34.16
N TYR A 57 -5.90 6.90 32.92
CA TYR A 57 -6.27 5.61 32.34
C TYR A 57 -5.59 4.44 33.06
N GLU A 58 -4.31 4.58 33.43
CA GLU A 58 -3.60 3.57 34.21
C GLU A 58 -4.21 3.37 35.60
N ARG A 59 -4.55 4.48 36.29
CA ARG A 59 -5.25 4.42 37.57
C ARG A 59 -6.59 3.69 37.43
N ASN A 60 -7.38 4.02 36.41
CA ASN A 60 -8.66 3.37 36.14
C ASN A 60 -8.52 1.87 35.82
N LEU A 61 -7.52 1.49 35.02
CA LEU A 61 -7.23 0.08 34.74
C LEU A 61 -6.85 -0.70 36.00
N LYS A 62 -6.04 -0.09 36.88
CA LYS A 62 -5.62 -0.70 38.14
C LYS A 62 -6.77 -0.87 39.12
N LEU A 63 -7.68 0.10 39.18
CA LEU A 63 -8.87 0.06 40.04
C LEU A 63 -9.90 -0.97 39.56
N ASN A 64 -10.22 -0.96 38.26
CA ASN A 64 -11.28 -1.80 37.71
C ASN A 64 -10.85 -3.27 37.57
N ASN A 65 -9.56 -3.54 37.36
CA ASN A 65 -9.06 -4.87 37.05
C ASN A 65 -7.74 -5.20 37.79
N PRO A 66 -7.71 -5.26 39.13
CA PRO A 66 -6.47 -5.38 39.90
C PRO A 66 -5.71 -6.70 39.63
N VAL A 67 -6.43 -7.80 39.43
CA VAL A 67 -5.84 -9.12 39.15
C VAL A 67 -5.25 -9.18 37.74
N LEU A 68 -6.01 -8.72 36.73
CA LEU A 68 -5.57 -8.73 35.34
C LEU A 68 -4.48 -7.69 35.06
N PHE A 69 -4.47 -6.57 35.81
CA PHE A 69 -3.45 -5.54 35.69
C PHE A 69 -2.05 -6.09 35.88
N ASN A 70 -1.86 -7.10 36.75
CA ASN A 70 -0.56 -7.74 36.99
C ASN A 70 -0.05 -8.57 35.80
N ILE A 71 -0.90 -8.89 34.82
CA ILE A 71 -0.52 -9.65 33.62
C ILE A 71 0.01 -8.68 32.56
N PRO A 72 1.31 -8.69 32.22
CA PRO A 72 1.92 -7.69 31.34
C PRO A 72 1.34 -7.73 29.91
N LYS A 73 1.04 -8.92 29.39
CA LYS A 73 0.47 -9.10 28.04
C LYS A 73 -0.94 -8.51 27.91
N TRP A 74 -1.76 -8.66 28.95
CA TRP A 74 -3.11 -8.09 28.96
C TRP A 74 -3.04 -6.57 29.05
N ARG A 75 -2.21 -6.05 29.96
CA ARG A 75 -1.99 -4.60 30.13
C ARG A 75 -1.50 -3.95 28.83
N SER A 76 -0.52 -4.55 28.15
CA SER A 76 -0.02 -4.02 26.87
C SER A 76 -1.09 -4.01 25.78
N LYS A 77 -1.98 -5.00 25.77
CA LYS A 77 -3.09 -5.08 24.81
C LYS A 77 -4.13 -3.99 25.08
N GLN A 78 -4.49 -3.74 26.34
CA GLN A 78 -5.39 -2.63 26.70
C GLN A 78 -4.80 -1.27 26.32
N TRP A 79 -3.52 -1.05 26.63
CA TRP A 79 -2.81 0.16 26.22
C TRP A 79 -2.75 0.37 24.72
N TYR A 80 -2.62 -0.71 23.94
CA TYR A 80 -2.63 -0.64 22.48
C TYR A 80 -3.97 -0.10 21.96
N TYR A 81 -5.09 -0.62 22.46
CA TYR A 81 -6.42 -0.15 22.04
C TYR A 81 -6.70 1.27 22.51
N ALA A 82 -6.46 1.57 23.79
CA ALA A 82 -6.70 2.91 24.32
C ALA A 82 -5.86 3.99 23.63
N LYS A 83 -4.61 3.68 23.30
CA LYS A 83 -3.77 4.59 22.51
C LYS A 83 -4.31 4.80 21.11
N ALA A 84 -4.79 3.75 20.45
CA ALA A 84 -5.36 3.87 19.11
C ALA A 84 -6.64 4.71 19.13
N GLU A 85 -7.51 4.50 20.12
CA GLU A 85 -8.75 5.24 20.33
C GLU A 85 -8.47 6.73 20.62
N TYR A 86 -7.60 7.03 21.60
CA TYR A 86 -7.23 8.41 21.93
C TYR A 86 -6.63 9.16 20.74
N LEU A 87 -5.72 8.54 19.99
CA LEU A 87 -5.12 9.17 18.82
C LEU A 87 -6.12 9.37 17.68
N GLN A 88 -7.17 8.55 17.59
CA GLN A 88 -8.22 8.70 16.61
C GLN A 88 -9.17 9.85 16.98
N GLU A 89 -9.56 9.94 18.25
CA GLU A 89 -10.42 11.01 18.77
C GLU A 89 -9.71 12.37 18.68
N HIS A 90 -8.45 12.44 19.13
CA HIS A 90 -7.68 13.68 19.21
C HIS A 90 -6.78 13.93 17.98
N LYS A 91 -7.10 13.32 16.82
CA LYS A 91 -6.28 13.43 15.59
C LYS A 91 -6.11 14.88 15.11
N LEU A 92 -7.12 15.71 15.32
CA LEU A 92 -7.22 17.06 14.75
C LEU A 92 -7.02 18.19 15.77
N ASP A 93 -6.93 17.89 17.06
CA ASP A 93 -6.85 18.87 18.16
C ASP A 93 -5.70 19.86 18.00
N ILE A 94 -4.55 19.39 17.54
CA ILE A 94 -3.39 20.27 17.29
C ILE A 94 -3.74 21.30 16.20
N HIS A 95 -4.42 20.87 15.14
CA HIS A 95 -4.81 21.75 14.04
C HIS A 95 -5.88 22.76 14.47
N GLU A 96 -6.86 22.33 15.28
CA GLU A 96 -7.89 23.20 15.86
C GLU A 96 -7.30 24.25 16.79
N TYR A 97 -6.38 23.83 17.68
CA TYR A 97 -5.69 24.73 18.58
C TYR A 97 -4.85 25.75 17.82
N VAL A 98 -4.04 25.31 16.85
CA VAL A 98 -3.21 26.20 16.02
C VAL A 98 -4.09 27.19 15.26
N LEU A 99 -5.22 26.75 14.70
CA LEU A 99 -6.16 27.63 14.00
C LEU A 99 -6.71 28.73 14.91
N SER A 100 -7.20 28.37 16.10
CA SER A 100 -7.72 29.33 17.08
C SER A 100 -6.66 30.36 17.52
N LYS A 101 -5.41 29.90 17.68
CA LYS A 101 -4.27 30.75 18.01
C LYS A 101 -3.79 31.63 16.85
N CYS A 102 -3.93 31.17 15.61
CA CYS A 102 -3.61 31.99 14.44
C CYS A 102 -4.64 33.11 14.29
N ILE A 103 -5.93 32.83 14.48
CA ILE A 103 -7.01 33.82 14.42
C ILE A 103 -6.83 34.88 15.52
N SER A 104 -6.58 34.46 16.76
CA SER A 104 -6.40 35.40 17.89
C SER A 104 -5.14 36.26 17.79
N ASN A 105 -4.11 35.81 17.07
CA ASN A 105 -2.87 36.58 16.85
C ASN A 105 -2.86 37.38 15.54
N GLY A 106 -3.95 37.39 14.76
CA GLY A 106 -4.05 38.12 13.49
C GLY A 106 -3.22 37.53 12.35
N LEU A 107 -2.91 36.23 12.37
CA LEU A 107 -2.14 35.55 11.32
C LEU A 107 -3.07 34.99 10.23
N GLU A 108 -3.68 35.88 9.44
CA GLU A 108 -4.74 35.53 8.47
C GLU A 108 -4.29 34.51 7.42
N SER A 109 -3.09 34.66 6.84
CA SER A 109 -2.58 33.74 5.81
C SER A 109 -2.39 32.32 6.34
N TYR A 110 -1.87 32.19 7.56
CA TYR A 110 -1.68 30.88 8.20
C TYR A 110 -3.01 30.31 8.70
N ALA A 111 -3.92 31.13 9.21
CA ALA A 111 -5.26 30.72 9.59
C ALA A 111 -6.04 30.18 8.37
N PHE A 112 -5.92 30.83 7.21
CA PHE A 112 -6.50 30.35 5.96
C PHE A 112 -5.94 28.99 5.53
N LEU A 113 -4.61 28.82 5.55
CA LEU A 113 -3.96 27.55 5.18
C LEU A 113 -4.38 26.40 6.10
N ILE A 114 -4.30 26.61 7.42
CA ILE A 114 -4.68 25.58 8.41
C ILE A 114 -6.17 25.31 8.36
N GLY A 115 -7.01 26.34 8.19
CA GLY A 115 -8.46 26.19 8.05
C GLY A 115 -8.85 25.38 6.81
N ARG A 116 -8.19 25.64 5.67
CA ARG A 116 -8.37 24.85 4.45
C ARG A 116 -7.96 23.39 4.65
N ASP A 117 -6.80 23.16 5.27
CA ASP A 117 -6.29 21.81 5.49
C ASP A 117 -7.15 21.04 6.49
N LEU A 118 -7.66 21.70 7.54
CA LEU A 118 -8.59 21.13 8.51
C LEU A 118 -9.94 20.77 7.88
N ALA A 119 -10.51 21.67 7.07
CA ALA A 119 -11.73 21.39 6.31
C ALA A 119 -11.54 20.21 5.33
N PHE A 120 -10.36 20.12 4.71
CA PHE A 120 -10.01 18.96 3.89
C PHE A 120 -9.96 17.67 4.73
N LEU A 121 -9.29 17.69 5.89
CA LEU A 121 -9.13 16.51 6.76
C LEU A 121 -10.46 16.03 7.37
N LYS A 122 -11.37 16.95 7.72
CA LYS A 122 -12.70 16.61 8.27
C LYS A 122 -13.64 16.05 7.21
N ASP A 123 -13.83 16.77 6.11
CA ASP A 123 -14.96 16.52 5.21
C ASP A 123 -14.56 15.77 3.94
N ARG A 124 -13.36 16.08 3.39
CA ARG A 124 -12.96 15.62 2.05
C ARG A 124 -12.04 14.41 2.09
N GLU A 125 -11.24 14.22 3.13
CA GLU A 125 -10.27 13.12 3.24
C GLU A 125 -10.98 11.77 3.12
N CYS A 126 -12.05 11.54 3.89
CA CYS A 126 -12.81 10.30 3.87
C CYS A 126 -13.43 10.04 2.49
N PHE A 127 -14.06 11.06 1.90
CA PHE A 127 -14.68 10.94 0.59
C PHE A 127 -13.66 10.71 -0.52
N LEU A 128 -12.51 11.40 -0.49
CA LEU A 128 -11.43 11.20 -1.45
C LEU A 128 -10.76 9.85 -1.25
N ARG A 129 -10.59 9.37 -0.01
CA ARG A 129 -10.11 8.01 0.25
C ARG A 129 -11.08 6.98 -0.29
N ASP A 130 -12.38 7.17 -0.11
CA ASP A 130 -13.41 6.30 -0.66
C ASP A 130 -13.46 6.36 -2.18
N GLN A 131 -13.34 7.56 -2.77
CA GLN A 131 -13.29 7.74 -4.21
C GLN A 131 -12.03 7.17 -4.80
N ILE A 132 -10.87 7.35 -4.17
CA ILE A 132 -9.61 6.70 -4.56
C ILE A 132 -9.75 5.19 -4.37
N PHE A 133 -10.38 4.70 -3.30
CA PHE A 133 -10.60 3.27 -3.13
C PHE A 133 -11.53 2.69 -4.21
N LYS A 134 -12.56 3.45 -4.62
CA LYS A 134 -13.51 3.08 -5.67
C LYS A 134 -12.93 3.27 -7.07
N SER A 135 -12.10 4.28 -7.31
CA SER A 135 -11.54 4.66 -8.62
C SER A 135 -10.17 4.03 -8.89
N ALA A 136 -9.36 3.82 -7.84
CA ALA A 136 -8.21 2.92 -7.85
C ALA A 136 -8.62 1.44 -7.82
N ARG A 137 -9.88 1.13 -8.19
CA ARG A 137 -10.20 -0.09 -8.96
C ARG A 137 -9.63 -0.01 -10.39
N PHE A 138 -8.40 0.46 -10.55
CA PHE A 138 -7.55 -0.16 -11.53
C PHE A 138 -7.21 -1.51 -10.92
N PRO A 139 -7.65 -2.64 -11.50
CA PRO A 139 -7.24 -3.94 -11.03
C PRO A 139 -5.79 -4.12 -11.50
N ASP A 140 -4.87 -3.37 -10.92
CA ASP A 140 -3.43 -3.59 -11.00
C ASP A 140 -3.07 -4.38 -9.74
N GLU A 141 -3.56 -5.61 -9.66
CA GLU A 141 -3.04 -6.54 -8.66
C GLU A 141 -1.61 -6.89 -9.06
N GLU A 142 -0.68 -6.46 -8.21
CA GLU A 142 0.71 -6.86 -8.32
C GLU A 142 0.94 -8.20 -7.62
N PHE A 143 1.26 -9.23 -8.41
CA PHE A 143 1.74 -10.50 -7.90
C PHE A 143 3.25 -10.40 -7.65
N ILE A 144 3.65 -10.52 -6.39
CA ILE A 144 5.04 -10.37 -5.96
C ILE A 144 5.59 -11.73 -5.55
N PHE A 145 6.62 -12.20 -6.26
CA PHE A 145 7.34 -13.43 -5.93
C PHE A 145 8.70 -13.08 -5.34
N GLN A 146 8.89 -13.39 -4.06
CA GLN A 146 10.14 -13.16 -3.35
C GLN A 146 10.97 -14.45 -3.30
N VAL A 147 12.17 -14.44 -3.87
CA VAL A 147 13.11 -15.58 -3.85
C VAL A 147 14.35 -15.18 -3.09
N SER A 148 14.82 -16.03 -2.17
CA SER A 148 16.04 -15.71 -1.43
C SER A 148 17.26 -15.67 -2.36
N ARG A 149 18.20 -14.75 -2.10
CA ARG A 149 19.47 -14.58 -2.83
C ARG A 149 20.65 -15.22 -2.11
N ARG A 150 20.42 -16.29 -1.33
CA ARG A 150 21.47 -16.96 -0.52
C ARG A 150 22.72 -17.36 -1.30
N CYS A 151 22.58 -17.65 -2.59
CA CYS A 151 23.66 -18.14 -3.45
C CYS A 151 24.10 -17.13 -4.52
N LEU A 152 23.44 -15.96 -4.60
CA LEU A 152 23.86 -14.92 -5.54
C LEU A 152 24.94 -14.09 -4.85
N ARG A 153 26.12 -14.04 -5.48
CA ARG A 153 27.32 -13.37 -4.98
C ARG A 153 27.13 -11.88 -4.63
N ASN A 154 26.03 -11.29 -5.11
CA ASN A 154 25.73 -9.87 -4.95
C ASN A 154 24.69 -9.69 -3.85
N VAL A 155 25.17 -9.49 -2.63
CA VAL A 155 24.36 -8.91 -1.55
C VAL A 155 24.31 -7.41 -1.77
N TYR A 156 23.09 -6.87 -1.91
CA TYR A 156 22.87 -5.44 -2.01
C TYR A 156 22.51 -4.87 -0.64
N VAL A 157 23.26 -3.85 -0.23
CA VAL A 157 22.97 -3.08 0.99
C VAL A 157 22.54 -1.70 0.56
N TYR A 158 21.41 -1.28 1.12
CA TYR A 158 20.81 0.02 0.88
C TYR A 158 20.97 0.88 2.13
N ARG A 159 21.29 2.15 1.93
CA ARG A 159 21.26 3.19 2.94
C ARG A 159 19.94 3.95 2.82
N GLU A 160 19.24 4.11 3.94
CA GLU A 160 18.04 4.96 4.02
C GLU A 160 18.45 6.44 3.94
N ASP A 161 17.83 7.20 3.04
CA ASP A 161 18.07 8.63 2.92
C ASP A 161 17.43 9.38 4.10
N PHE A 162 18.21 10.20 4.79
CA PHE A 162 17.76 10.94 5.97
C PHE A 162 16.61 11.93 5.66
N SER A 163 16.59 12.49 4.45
CA SER A 163 15.59 13.49 4.05
C SER A 163 14.24 12.89 3.66
N LEU A 164 14.21 11.63 3.19
CA LEU A 164 13.01 10.92 2.77
C LEU A 164 13.11 9.45 3.17
N SER A 165 12.39 9.05 4.22
CA SER A 165 12.35 7.67 4.73
C SER A 165 11.90 6.60 3.72
N SER A 166 11.41 7.01 2.54
CA SER A 166 11.01 6.13 1.44
C SER A 166 12.06 5.98 0.34
N ARG A 167 13.20 6.68 0.41
CA ARG A 167 14.29 6.58 -0.56
C ARG A 167 15.47 5.79 0.02
N TYR A 168 15.98 4.90 -0.82
CA TYR A 168 17.07 4.01 -0.49
C TYR A 168 18.16 4.15 -1.54
N GLN A 169 19.38 4.44 -1.10
CA GLN A 169 20.55 4.51 -1.96
C GLN A 169 21.32 3.20 -1.89
N LEU A 170 21.64 2.59 -3.04
CA LEU A 170 22.49 1.42 -3.08
C LEU A 170 23.94 1.80 -2.71
N VAL A 171 24.53 1.09 -1.74
CA VAL A 171 25.89 1.33 -1.26
C VAL A 171 26.79 0.14 -1.59
N ASP A 172 28.06 0.42 -1.90
CA ASP A 172 29.07 -0.60 -2.14
C ASP A 172 29.32 -1.41 -0.85
N THR A 173 29.20 -2.74 -0.94
CA THR A 173 29.23 -3.63 0.22
C THR A 173 30.65 -4.07 0.56
N ILE A 174 31.06 -3.78 1.79
CA ILE A 174 32.32 -4.28 2.36
C ILE A 174 32.00 -5.46 3.27
N LEU A 175 32.49 -6.65 2.91
CA LEU A 175 32.33 -7.85 3.73
C LEU A 175 33.47 -7.93 4.74
N VAL A 176 33.12 -7.92 6.02
CA VAL A 176 34.08 -8.02 7.12
C VAL A 176 34.06 -9.45 7.64
N SER A 177 35.10 -10.22 7.30
CA SER A 177 35.29 -11.55 7.88
C SER A 177 35.94 -11.40 9.26
N TYR A 178 35.14 -11.50 10.33
CA TYR A 178 35.68 -11.70 11.67
C TYR A 178 36.04 -13.17 11.84
N ASP A 179 37.33 -13.48 11.95
CA ASP A 179 37.81 -14.81 12.31
C ASP A 179 37.93 -14.85 13.84
N SER A 180 36.89 -15.35 14.53
CA SER A 180 36.75 -15.16 15.98
C SER A 180 37.79 -15.88 16.83
N ASP A 181 38.57 -16.79 16.26
CA ASP A 181 39.51 -17.63 17.02
C ASP A 181 40.92 -17.04 17.11
N LYS A 182 41.22 -15.88 16.48
CA LYS A 182 42.60 -15.34 16.46
C LYS A 182 42.77 -13.86 16.80
N ASP A 183 41.72 -13.05 16.86
CA ASP A 183 41.89 -11.60 16.94
C ASP A 183 41.54 -11.03 18.33
N SER A 184 42.58 -10.58 19.03
CA SER A 184 42.54 -9.58 20.09
C SER A 184 41.83 -8.31 19.60
N PRO A 185 41.17 -7.54 20.49
CA PRO A 185 40.35 -6.37 20.12
C PRO A 185 41.08 -5.27 19.33
N ASP A 186 42.42 -5.29 19.27
CA ASP A 186 43.25 -4.25 18.65
C ASP A 186 43.68 -4.53 17.20
N LYS A 187 43.30 -5.66 16.59
CA LYS A 187 43.61 -5.93 15.17
C LYS A 187 42.50 -5.42 14.27
N LEU A 188 42.84 -4.49 13.36
CA LEU A 188 41.93 -4.08 12.29
C LEU A 188 41.44 -5.33 11.53
N PRO A 189 40.11 -5.49 11.36
CA PRO A 189 39.57 -6.66 10.69
C PRO A 189 40.08 -6.71 9.25
N THR A 190 40.35 -7.92 8.75
CA THR A 190 40.81 -8.09 7.36
C THR A 190 39.65 -7.76 6.42
N ILE A 191 39.69 -6.56 5.83
CA ILE A 191 38.68 -6.09 4.88
C ILE A 191 38.89 -6.83 3.56
N LYS A 192 37.98 -7.74 3.21
CA LYS A 192 37.93 -8.31 1.86
C LYS A 192 36.88 -7.57 1.04
N GLN A 193 37.32 -6.68 0.16
CA GLN A 193 36.45 -6.08 -0.87
C GLN A 193 36.06 -7.16 -1.88
N HIS A 194 34.96 -7.87 -1.63
CA HIS A 194 34.59 -9.02 -2.46
C HIS A 194 33.49 -8.76 -3.49
N ILE A 195 32.84 -7.59 -3.46
CA ILE A 195 31.64 -7.36 -4.27
C ILE A 195 31.84 -6.09 -5.10
N LYS A 196 32.27 -6.29 -6.34
CA LYS A 196 32.37 -5.21 -7.34
C LYS A 196 30.97 -4.73 -7.72
N ARG A 197 30.76 -3.43 -7.64
CA ARG A 197 29.68 -2.71 -8.32
C ARG A 197 29.69 -3.09 -9.80
N ASN A 198 28.55 -3.51 -10.34
CA ASN A 198 28.41 -3.63 -11.80
C ASN A 198 28.53 -2.22 -12.38
N LYS A 199 29.60 -1.96 -13.14
CA LYS A 199 29.97 -0.64 -13.69
C LYS A 199 28.89 -0.02 -14.60
N THR A 200 27.87 -0.79 -14.98
CA THR A 200 26.80 -0.40 -15.93
C THR A 200 25.51 0.08 -15.26
N GLN A 201 25.39 0.04 -13.93
CA GLN A 201 24.26 0.66 -13.23
C GLN A 201 24.67 2.03 -12.72
N ASN A 202 24.21 3.07 -13.42
CA ASN A 202 24.19 4.44 -12.93
C ASN A 202 23.56 4.49 -11.53
N CYS A 203 23.89 5.49 -10.72
CA CYS A 203 23.37 5.66 -9.36
C CYS A 203 21.82 5.71 -9.35
N THR A 204 21.17 4.55 -9.31
CA THR A 204 19.71 4.45 -9.33
C THR A 204 19.21 4.61 -7.91
N THR A 205 18.71 5.79 -7.60
CA THR A 205 17.86 6.00 -6.42
C THR A 205 16.57 5.24 -6.66
N GLU A 206 16.50 3.99 -6.19
CA GLU A 206 15.28 3.22 -6.26
C GLU A 206 14.36 3.66 -5.12
N VAL A 207 13.19 4.19 -5.45
CA VAL A 207 12.10 4.33 -4.49
C VAL A 207 11.62 2.91 -4.22
N ILE A 208 12.09 2.32 -3.12
CA ILE A 208 11.55 1.05 -2.63
C ILE A 208 10.29 1.41 -1.85
N PRO A 209 9.07 1.20 -2.38
CA PRO A 209 7.88 1.45 -1.59
C PRO A 209 7.92 0.57 -0.34
N LEU A 210 7.79 1.19 0.83
CA LEU A 210 7.76 0.58 2.16
C LEU A 210 6.62 -0.47 2.35
N MET A 211 5.82 -0.72 1.32
CA MET A 211 4.77 -1.77 1.29
C MET A 211 5.31 -3.19 1.48
N TYR A 212 6.62 -3.43 1.39
CA TYR A 212 7.19 -4.78 1.54
C TYR A 212 7.45 -5.22 2.98
N ARG A 213 7.13 -4.39 3.99
CA ARG A 213 7.24 -4.76 5.41
C ARG A 213 5.99 -5.42 5.98
N PHE A 214 4.85 -5.26 5.31
CA PHE A 214 3.59 -5.90 5.67
C PHE A 214 3.02 -6.61 4.45
N PRO A 215 2.88 -7.94 4.45
CA PRO A 215 2.20 -8.62 3.36
C PRO A 215 0.75 -8.14 3.33
N ARG A 216 0.40 -7.26 2.39
CA ARG A 216 -0.97 -7.16 1.90
C ARG A 216 -1.28 -8.48 1.22
N SER A 217 -1.92 -9.40 1.94
CA SER A 217 -2.64 -10.58 1.43
C SER A 217 -2.12 -11.13 0.10
N SER A 218 -0.81 -11.35 -0.03
CA SER A 218 -0.20 -11.94 -1.21
C SER A 218 -0.06 -13.41 -0.90
N PHE A 219 -0.70 -14.26 -1.71
CA PHE A 219 -0.69 -15.72 -1.64
C PHE A 219 0.71 -16.28 -1.34
N ALA A 220 1.03 -16.43 -0.06
CA ALA A 220 2.12 -17.26 0.40
C ALA A 220 1.58 -18.67 0.44
N MET A 221 1.86 -19.46 -0.60
CA MET A 221 1.74 -20.91 -0.55
C MET A 221 2.78 -21.42 0.46
N ASN A 222 2.45 -21.34 1.75
CA ASN A 222 3.24 -21.90 2.84
C ASN A 222 3.05 -23.42 2.83
N THR A 223 3.83 -24.11 2.02
CA THR A 223 3.98 -25.57 2.11
C THR A 223 5.33 -25.89 2.76
N SER A 224 5.42 -25.68 4.06
CA SER A 224 6.28 -26.47 4.96
C SER A 224 5.77 -26.34 6.39
N LYS A 225 5.23 -27.43 6.92
CA LYS A 225 4.63 -27.56 8.25
C LYS A 225 5.62 -27.31 9.39
N THR A 226 5.08 -26.63 10.41
CA THR A 226 5.27 -26.80 11.87
C THR A 226 6.62 -26.50 12.51
N ASN A 227 6.63 -25.45 13.36
CA ASN A 227 6.68 -25.72 14.80
C ASN A 227 6.15 -24.54 15.66
N LYS A 228 5.03 -24.85 16.35
CA LYS A 228 4.52 -24.34 17.64
C LYS A 228 3.94 -22.92 17.74
N GLY A 229 2.60 -22.88 17.90
CA GLY A 229 2.02 -22.28 19.10
C GLY A 229 0.82 -21.33 18.96
N ASP A 230 -0.16 -21.59 18.09
CA ASP A 230 -1.42 -20.83 18.10
C ASP A 230 -2.52 -21.60 18.85
N ASN A 231 -2.84 -21.15 20.06
CA ASN A 231 -4.13 -21.38 20.69
C ASN A 231 -4.96 -20.10 20.55
N PHE A 232 -5.83 -20.05 19.56
CA PHE A 232 -7.04 -19.22 19.58
C PHE A 232 -8.23 -20.18 19.68
N PRO A 233 -9.16 -20.01 20.64
CA PRO A 233 -10.51 -20.43 20.42
C PRO A 233 -11.31 -19.29 19.77
N SER A 234 -11.87 -19.63 18.62
CA SER A 234 -13.04 -19.04 18.03
C SER A 234 -14.27 -19.24 18.91
N HIS A 235 -15.05 -18.19 19.14
CA HIS A 235 -16.51 -18.26 19.13
C HIS A 235 -17.04 -16.88 18.73
N GLY A 236 -17.85 -16.86 17.68
CA GLY A 236 -18.68 -15.72 17.35
C GLY A 236 -19.88 -15.66 18.28
N ASP A 237 -20.42 -14.46 18.47
CA ASP A 237 -21.85 -14.22 18.32
C ASP A 237 -22.07 -12.72 18.07
N PHE A 238 -22.87 -12.46 17.04
CA PHE A 238 -23.58 -11.21 16.81
C PHE A 238 -24.53 -10.97 18.00
N PHE A 239 -24.58 -9.75 18.56
CA PHE A 239 -25.84 -9.15 19.00
C PHE A 239 -25.73 -7.62 19.10
N THR A 240 -26.84 -7.01 18.70
CA THR A 240 -27.19 -5.60 18.54
C THR A 240 -27.63 -4.93 19.85
N ASP A 241 -27.44 -3.60 19.88
CA ASP A 241 -28.30 -2.56 20.50
C ASP A 241 -28.57 -2.45 22.01
N ASN A 242 -28.29 -1.23 22.49
CA ASN A 242 -29.07 -0.36 23.40
C ASN A 242 -29.15 -0.62 24.92
N ILE A 243 -29.41 0.50 25.63
CA ILE A 243 -29.86 0.71 27.04
C ILE A 243 -28.68 1.12 27.97
N VAL A 244 -28.46 2.42 28.27
CA VAL A 244 -29.18 3.38 29.15
C VAL A 244 -28.80 3.26 30.65
N ALA A 245 -28.35 4.40 31.20
CA ALA A 245 -28.39 4.83 32.61
C ALA A 245 -27.54 4.01 33.62
N SER A 246 -27.00 4.53 34.71
CA SER A 246 -27.07 5.83 35.39
C SER A 246 -26.03 5.80 36.51
N ASN A 247 -25.58 6.99 36.94
CA ASN A 247 -25.35 7.49 38.31
C ASN A 247 -25.17 6.44 39.42
N THR A 248 -24.26 6.58 40.37
CA THR A 248 -24.13 7.69 41.34
C THR A 248 -22.90 7.42 42.20
N ASP A 249 -22.22 8.49 42.61
CA ASP A 249 -21.74 8.79 43.96
C ASP A 249 -21.08 7.66 44.77
N PHE A 250 -19.82 7.86 45.18
CA PHE A 250 -19.55 8.35 46.53
C PHE A 250 -18.07 8.65 46.73
N SER A 251 -17.90 9.71 47.52
CA SER A 251 -16.70 10.43 47.88
C SER A 251 -15.89 9.82 49.04
N ASN A 252 -14.66 10.31 49.17
CA ASN A 252 -13.86 10.45 50.39
C ASN A 252 -13.16 9.20 50.95
N ILE A 253 -11.83 9.24 50.98
CA ILE A 253 -11.06 9.33 52.25
C ILE A 253 -9.67 9.90 51.93
N LEU A 254 -9.41 11.01 52.59
CA LEU A 254 -8.14 11.71 52.77
C LEU A 254 -7.31 10.94 53.82
N ASN A 255 -6.00 10.77 53.63
CA ASN A 255 -4.95 11.10 54.62
C ASN A 255 -3.55 10.55 54.26
N SER A 256 -2.66 11.52 54.00
CA SER A 256 -1.32 11.70 54.58
C SER A 256 -0.11 10.85 54.11
N PRO A 257 1.10 11.44 54.07
CA PRO A 257 2.25 10.98 53.30
C PRO A 257 3.33 10.31 54.18
N ASP A 258 4.49 10.06 53.56
CA ASP A 258 5.76 9.57 54.13
C ASP A 258 6.00 8.05 54.10
N HIS A 259 6.81 7.63 53.13
CA HIS A 259 8.08 6.97 53.45
C HIS A 259 9.12 7.17 52.33
N ARG A 260 10.25 7.72 52.76
CA ARG A 260 11.47 8.02 52.01
C ARG A 260 12.29 6.77 51.65
N TYR A 261 13.01 6.90 50.54
CA TYR A 261 14.30 6.28 50.18
C TYR A 261 14.41 4.74 50.09
N ARG A 262 14.55 4.26 48.85
CA ARG A 262 15.76 3.55 48.39
C ARG A 262 15.79 3.49 46.86
N ASP A 263 16.76 4.19 46.28
CA ASP A 263 17.24 3.94 44.92
C ASP A 263 17.85 2.53 44.81
N PRO A 264 17.71 1.88 43.65
CA PRO A 264 18.76 1.03 43.12
C PRO A 264 19.24 1.58 41.76
N LEU A 265 20.37 2.28 41.83
CA LEU A 265 21.53 2.17 40.95
C LEU A 265 21.24 1.85 39.47
N LEU A 266 21.06 2.92 38.69
CA LEU A 266 21.34 2.95 37.25
C LEU A 266 22.85 2.70 37.02
N PRO A 267 23.26 1.89 36.01
CA PRO A 267 24.65 1.88 35.58
C PRO A 267 24.99 3.22 34.90
N PRO A 268 26.26 3.66 34.97
CA PRO A 268 26.67 5.00 34.60
C PRO A 268 26.59 5.19 33.09
N LYS A 269 25.89 6.26 32.67
CA LYS A 269 25.92 6.80 31.32
C LYS A 269 27.37 7.18 30.98
N SER A 270 28.00 6.42 30.09
CA SER A 270 29.19 6.88 29.39
C SER A 270 28.80 8.08 28.54
N SER A 271 29.49 9.19 28.78
CA SER A 271 29.39 10.50 28.12
C SER A 271 29.84 10.44 26.66
N THR A 272 29.06 9.78 25.81
CA THR A 272 29.17 9.80 24.34
C THR A 272 27.79 9.89 23.67
N ASP A 273 26.79 10.44 24.36
CA ASP A 273 25.50 10.79 23.76
C ASP A 273 25.49 12.28 23.35
N HIS A 274 26.54 12.70 22.65
CA HIS A 274 26.45 13.89 21.81
C HIS A 274 25.68 13.50 20.55
N VAL A 275 24.39 13.87 20.50
CA VAL A 275 23.70 14.29 19.27
C VAL A 275 23.95 13.38 18.04
N ASN A 276 23.51 12.12 18.08
CA ASN A 276 23.47 11.26 16.89
C ASN A 276 22.22 11.56 16.04
N TYR A 277 22.11 12.77 15.49
CA TYR A 277 21.09 13.13 14.49
C TYR A 277 21.49 12.74 13.05
N SER A 278 22.50 11.88 12.86
CA SER A 278 23.07 11.56 11.56
C SER A 278 23.36 10.06 11.35
N GLN A 279 22.62 9.16 11.99
CA GLN A 279 22.82 7.72 11.76
C GLN A 279 21.94 7.25 10.61
N SER A 280 22.56 7.01 9.46
CA SER A 280 21.90 6.42 8.29
C SER A 280 21.63 4.94 8.56
N ASN A 281 20.36 4.51 8.51
CA ASN A 281 20.01 3.11 8.66
C ASN A 281 20.40 2.31 7.42
N PHE A 282 21.12 1.21 7.60
CA PHE A 282 21.43 0.27 6.52
C PHE A 282 20.50 -0.94 6.53
N VAL A 283 20.01 -1.32 5.35
CA VAL A 283 19.12 -2.47 5.13
C VAL A 283 19.70 -3.38 4.05
N MET A 284 19.74 -4.69 4.34
CA MET A 284 20.20 -5.70 3.39
C MET A 284 19.02 -6.27 2.61
N GLN A 285 19.07 -6.21 1.27
CA GLN A 285 18.12 -6.92 0.43
C GLN A 285 18.66 -8.32 0.11
N SER A 286 18.19 -9.30 0.87
CA SER A 286 18.53 -10.72 0.68
C SER A 286 17.56 -11.46 -0.24
N THR A 287 16.58 -10.77 -0.84
CA THR A 287 15.54 -11.38 -1.69
C THR A 287 15.46 -10.72 -3.07
N LEU A 288 15.39 -11.57 -4.09
CA LEU A 288 15.04 -11.24 -5.46
C LEU A 288 13.53 -11.08 -5.53
N VAL A 289 13.06 -9.90 -5.93
CA VAL A 289 11.64 -9.59 -6.05
C VAL A 289 11.28 -9.62 -7.53
N LEU A 290 10.43 -10.57 -7.93
CA LEU A 290 9.82 -10.62 -9.25
C LEU A 290 8.40 -10.08 -9.14
N LYS A 291 7.98 -9.27 -10.10
CA LYS A 291 6.65 -8.65 -10.11
C LYS A 291 5.93 -8.98 -11.41
N ALA A 292 4.66 -9.35 -11.29
CA ALA A 292 3.71 -9.38 -12.39
C ALA A 292 2.55 -8.46 -12.05
N SER A 293 2.01 -7.78 -13.05
CA SER A 293 0.78 -7.00 -12.91
C SER A 293 -0.29 -7.54 -13.85
N THR A 294 -1.52 -7.53 -13.39
CA THR A 294 -2.73 -7.77 -14.19
C THR A 294 -2.90 -6.78 -15.36
N ARG A 295 -2.17 -5.66 -15.36
CA ARG A 295 -2.11 -4.69 -16.47
C ARG A 295 -1.60 -5.29 -17.78
N HIS A 296 -0.77 -6.33 -17.71
CA HIS A 296 -0.14 -6.90 -18.89
C HIS A 296 -1.05 -7.88 -19.61
N PHE A 297 -1.00 -7.89 -20.94
CA PHE A 297 -1.67 -8.91 -21.75
C PHE A 297 -1.15 -10.29 -21.35
N MET A 298 -2.06 -11.28 -21.23
CA MET A 298 -1.73 -12.63 -20.79
C MET A 298 -1.03 -12.69 -19.42
N TRP A 299 -1.35 -11.76 -18.50
CA TRP A 299 -0.77 -11.70 -17.17
C TRP A 299 -0.82 -13.03 -16.41
N ARG A 300 -1.84 -13.88 -16.62
CA ARG A 300 -1.92 -15.23 -16.01
C ARG A 300 -0.77 -16.13 -16.43
N TRP A 301 -0.40 -16.11 -17.72
CA TRP A 301 0.76 -16.84 -18.22
C TRP A 301 2.06 -16.25 -17.70
N LEU A 302 2.15 -14.92 -17.62
CA LEU A 302 3.30 -14.25 -17.03
C LEU A 302 3.48 -14.63 -15.55
N VAL A 303 2.39 -14.66 -14.78
CA VAL A 303 2.36 -15.14 -13.39
C VAL A 303 2.78 -16.61 -13.30
N PHE A 304 2.31 -17.46 -14.22
CA PHE A 304 2.75 -18.86 -14.31
C PHE A 304 4.26 -18.98 -14.58
N PHE A 305 4.81 -18.21 -15.53
CA PHE A 305 6.24 -18.22 -15.85
C PHE A 305 7.09 -17.66 -14.70
N LEU A 306 6.64 -16.61 -14.02
CA LEU A 306 7.35 -16.10 -12.84
C LEU A 306 7.28 -17.08 -11.67
N CYS A 307 6.13 -17.74 -11.47
CA CYS A 307 5.97 -18.74 -10.43
C CYS A 307 6.89 -19.94 -10.70
N THR A 308 6.84 -20.54 -11.89
CA THR A 308 7.73 -21.64 -12.31
C THR A 308 9.20 -21.26 -12.15
N TYR A 309 9.59 -20.08 -12.65
CA TYR A 309 10.96 -19.58 -12.53
C TYR A 309 11.37 -19.39 -11.07
N SER A 310 10.50 -18.86 -10.22
CA SER A 310 10.77 -18.70 -8.78
C SER A 310 10.99 -20.04 -8.07
N TRP A 311 10.19 -21.05 -8.41
CA TRP A 311 10.32 -22.41 -7.88
C TRP A 311 11.60 -23.08 -8.40
N LEU A 312 11.94 -22.88 -9.67
CA LEU A 312 13.17 -23.40 -10.27
C LEU A 312 14.41 -22.79 -9.60
N ILE A 313 14.44 -21.46 -9.36
CA ILE A 313 15.54 -20.83 -8.63
C ILE A 313 15.61 -21.38 -7.20
N ARG A 314 14.49 -21.47 -6.47
CA ARG A 314 14.47 -22.00 -5.09
C ARG A 314 14.98 -23.44 -5.03
N SER A 315 14.47 -24.30 -5.90
CA SER A 315 14.88 -25.69 -6.02
C SER A 315 16.36 -25.80 -6.37
N SER A 316 16.81 -25.04 -7.37
CA SER A 316 18.20 -25.01 -7.81
C SER A 316 19.13 -24.59 -6.66
N GLN A 317 18.81 -23.50 -5.96
CA GLN A 317 19.59 -23.06 -4.80
C GLN A 317 19.61 -24.12 -3.69
N TYR A 318 18.48 -24.78 -3.43
CA TYR A 318 18.38 -25.76 -2.37
C TYR A 318 19.19 -27.03 -2.68
N PHE A 319 18.97 -27.63 -3.85
CA PHE A 319 19.55 -28.91 -4.21
C PHE A 319 20.98 -28.82 -4.75
N PHE A 320 21.35 -27.76 -5.45
CA PHE A 320 22.72 -27.60 -5.98
C PHE A 320 23.65 -26.83 -5.05
N VAL A 321 23.14 -26.00 -4.13
CA VAL A 321 24.02 -25.16 -3.30
C VAL A 321 23.86 -25.44 -1.80
N ILE A 322 22.64 -25.34 -1.28
CA ILE A 322 22.42 -25.41 0.17
C ILE A 322 22.73 -26.81 0.69
N ILE A 323 22.15 -27.86 0.11
CA ILE A 323 22.40 -29.23 0.59
C ILE A 323 23.86 -29.66 0.39
N PRO A 324 24.45 -29.63 -0.83
CA PRO A 324 25.77 -30.21 -1.07
C PRO A 324 26.93 -29.39 -0.50
N PHE A 325 26.77 -28.08 -0.25
CA PHE A 325 27.87 -27.23 0.21
C PHE A 325 27.63 -26.53 1.54
N GLN A 326 26.38 -26.21 1.88
CA GLN A 326 26.10 -25.46 3.09
C GLN A 326 25.58 -26.35 4.21
N SER A 327 24.83 -27.42 3.98
CA SER A 327 24.17 -28.26 5.01
C SER A 327 25.11 -28.93 6.02
N CYS A 328 24.56 -29.42 7.15
CA CYS A 328 25.26 -30.30 8.10
C CYS A 328 25.76 -31.60 7.46
N VAL A 329 25.11 -32.03 6.37
CA VAL A 329 25.37 -33.30 5.68
C VAL A 329 25.83 -32.99 4.25
N SER A 330 26.91 -32.21 4.15
CA SER A 330 27.43 -31.66 2.89
C SER A 330 28.85 -32.17 2.60
N TYR A 331 29.32 -32.03 1.36
CA TYR A 331 30.71 -32.34 1.02
C TYR A 331 31.71 -31.46 1.78
N VAL A 332 31.36 -30.18 1.99
CA VAL A 332 32.23 -29.19 2.63
C VAL A 332 32.47 -29.53 4.11
N VAL A 333 31.49 -30.14 4.78
CA VAL A 333 31.59 -30.56 6.18
C VAL A 333 32.71 -31.57 6.43
N LEU A 334 33.10 -32.34 5.40
CA LEU A 334 34.16 -33.35 5.50
C LEU A 334 35.56 -32.74 5.49
N PHE A 335 35.76 -31.72 4.65
CA PHE A 335 37.10 -31.17 4.39
C PHE A 335 37.38 -29.87 5.12
N LYS A 336 36.34 -29.09 5.49
CA LYS A 336 36.54 -27.76 6.06
C LYS A 336 36.80 -27.84 7.58
N PRO A 337 37.90 -27.26 8.09
CA PRO A 337 38.22 -27.32 9.52
C PRO A 337 37.40 -26.34 10.38
N THR A 338 36.86 -25.28 9.78
CA THR A 338 36.08 -24.23 10.48
C THR A 338 34.58 -24.39 10.23
N SER A 339 33.76 -23.91 11.18
CA SER A 339 32.30 -23.93 11.09
C SER A 339 31.76 -23.21 9.83
N ILE A 340 30.55 -23.60 9.42
CA ILE A 340 29.86 -23.02 8.27
C ILE A 340 28.76 -22.08 8.79
N TYR A 341 28.78 -20.82 8.35
CA TYR A 341 27.78 -19.81 8.70
C TYR A 341 26.77 -19.65 7.57
N TYR A 342 25.46 -19.59 7.89
CA TYR A 342 24.38 -19.56 6.89
C TYR A 342 23.79 -18.18 6.64
N MET A 343 23.79 -17.34 7.66
CA MET A 343 23.16 -16.02 7.60
C MET A 343 24.20 -14.93 7.72
N TYR A 344 24.03 -13.95 6.84
CA TYR A 344 24.68 -12.66 6.93
C TYR A 344 23.74 -11.72 7.66
N LYS A 345 24.29 -10.92 8.57
CA LYS A 345 23.62 -9.78 9.19
C LYS A 345 24.36 -8.50 8.81
N VAL A 346 23.61 -7.42 8.68
CA VAL A 346 24.18 -6.09 8.46
C VAL A 346 24.08 -5.31 9.76
N ASP A 347 25.18 -4.69 10.14
CA ASP A 347 25.17 -3.73 11.23
C ASP A 347 24.47 -2.45 10.76
N LYS A 348 23.46 -2.02 11.53
CA LYS A 348 22.55 -0.93 11.15
C LYS A 348 23.26 0.41 11.06
N ASN A 349 24.37 0.57 11.78
CA ASN A 349 25.06 1.84 11.94
C ASN A 349 26.27 1.95 11.01
N SER A 350 27.02 0.86 10.84
CA SER A 350 28.23 0.86 10.00
C SER A 350 28.02 0.37 8.56
N GLY A 351 26.91 -0.35 8.30
CA GLY A 351 26.64 -0.94 6.99
C GLY A 351 27.51 -2.16 6.64
N TYR A 352 28.37 -2.60 7.57
CA TYR A 352 29.20 -3.79 7.38
C TYR A 352 28.37 -5.08 7.47
N VAL A 353 28.70 -6.03 6.61
CA VAL A 353 28.09 -7.37 6.60
C VAL A 353 28.96 -8.32 7.42
N TYR A 354 28.37 -8.96 8.43
CA TYR A 354 29.03 -9.96 9.29
C TYR A 354 28.25 -11.28 9.31
N HIS A 355 28.92 -12.36 9.68
CA HIS A 355 28.29 -13.67 9.87
C HIS A 355 27.50 -13.73 11.18
N ASP A 356 26.27 -14.23 11.12
CA ASP A 356 25.45 -14.39 12.31
C ASP A 356 25.94 -15.55 13.18
N LYS A 357 26.40 -15.21 14.40
CA LYS A 357 26.88 -16.20 15.38
C LYS A 357 25.79 -17.15 15.86
N ALA A 358 24.51 -16.80 15.68
CA ALA A 358 23.40 -17.66 16.07
C ALA A 358 23.14 -18.81 15.08
N TYR A 359 23.52 -18.67 13.82
CA TYR A 359 23.20 -19.63 12.75
C TYR A 359 24.48 -20.15 12.09
N TYR A 360 25.11 -21.11 12.76
CA TYR A 360 26.26 -21.84 12.24
C TYR A 360 26.06 -23.34 12.44
N ASN A 361 26.65 -24.15 11.57
CA ASN A 361 26.72 -25.58 11.74
C ASN A 361 28.18 -26.03 11.84
N HIS A 362 28.38 -27.04 12.67
CA HIS A 362 29.69 -27.62 12.86
C HIS A 362 30.08 -28.48 11.65
N THR A 363 31.35 -28.40 11.27
CA THR A 363 31.97 -29.37 10.37
C THR A 363 32.39 -30.61 11.16
N LEU A 364 32.75 -31.71 10.48
CA LEU A 364 33.16 -32.95 11.16
C LEU A 364 34.33 -32.68 12.13
N ILE A 365 35.33 -31.94 11.66
CA ILE A 365 36.52 -31.58 12.45
C ILE A 365 36.16 -30.62 13.59
N SER A 366 35.32 -29.61 13.32
CA SER A 366 34.87 -28.66 14.35
C SER A 366 34.05 -29.36 15.44
N PHE A 367 33.15 -30.26 15.05
CA PHE A 367 32.33 -31.05 15.95
C PHE A 367 33.19 -31.99 16.80
N LEU A 368 34.14 -32.70 16.20
CA LEU A 368 35.08 -33.55 16.93
C LEU A 368 35.87 -32.73 17.96
N ARG A 369 36.42 -31.57 17.58
CA ARG A 369 37.13 -30.68 18.52
C ARG A 369 36.24 -30.24 19.67
N GLN A 370 35.03 -29.79 19.37
CA GLN A 370 34.08 -29.36 20.40
C GLN A 370 33.71 -30.53 21.33
N MET A 371 33.42 -31.71 20.78
CA MET A 371 33.12 -32.91 21.55
C MET A 371 34.26 -33.26 22.52
N TRP A 372 35.50 -33.27 22.04
CA TRP A 372 36.67 -33.51 22.90
C TRP A 372 36.86 -32.40 23.95
N THR A 373 36.53 -31.15 23.66
CA THR A 373 36.53 -30.08 24.69
C THR A 373 35.44 -30.30 25.74
N THR A 374 34.25 -30.74 25.34
CA THR A 374 33.14 -31.04 26.25
C THR A 374 33.47 -32.24 27.14
N LEU A 375 34.06 -33.31 26.58
CA LEU A 375 34.53 -34.46 27.35
C LEU A 375 35.61 -34.06 28.37
N ARG A 376 36.55 -33.18 27.98
CA ARG A 376 37.54 -32.61 28.91
C ARG A 376 36.88 -31.78 30.02
N LYS A 377 35.89 -30.94 29.69
CA LYS A 377 35.15 -30.14 30.67
C LYS A 377 34.32 -31.00 31.62
N ASN A 378 33.64 -32.03 31.11
CA ASN A 378 32.88 -32.98 31.93
C ASN A 378 33.79 -33.69 32.93
N ARG A 379 35.00 -34.07 32.48
CA ARG A 379 36.03 -34.60 33.38
C ARG A 379 36.45 -33.58 34.44
N GLN A 380 36.75 -32.34 34.05
CA GLN A 380 37.15 -31.30 35.00
C GLN A 380 36.04 -31.03 36.03
N ASN A 381 34.79 -30.95 35.58
CA ASN A 381 33.62 -30.80 36.46
C ASN A 381 33.47 -31.99 37.41
N PHE A 382 33.69 -33.21 36.93
CA PHE A 382 33.68 -34.41 37.75
C PHE A 382 34.80 -34.41 38.79
N ASP A 383 36.03 -34.05 38.39
CA ASP A 383 37.18 -33.93 39.29
C ASP A 383 36.92 -32.82 40.35
N HIS A 384 36.31 -31.69 39.97
CA HIS A 384 35.91 -30.62 40.89
C HIS A 384 34.80 -31.06 41.87
N GLN A 385 33.79 -31.79 41.40
CA GLN A 385 32.74 -32.34 42.26
C GLN A 385 33.29 -33.39 43.22
N LEU A 386 34.22 -34.24 42.76
CA LEU A 386 34.87 -35.23 43.63
C LEU A 386 35.65 -34.55 44.77
N LEU A 387 36.42 -33.50 44.47
CA LEU A 387 37.22 -32.76 45.45
C LEU A 387 36.39 -32.12 46.57
N SER A 388 35.09 -31.88 46.33
CA SER A 388 34.18 -31.25 47.29
C SER A 388 33.57 -32.21 48.30
N THR A 389 33.54 -33.50 47.98
CA THR A 389 33.23 -34.56 48.96
C THR A 389 34.53 -34.91 49.70
N GLY A 390 34.58 -35.77 50.72
CA GLY A 390 35.79 -36.00 51.52
C GLY A 390 36.12 -37.47 51.82
N ILE A 391 36.10 -38.39 50.84
CA ILE A 391 36.03 -39.85 51.14
C ILE A 391 36.88 -40.72 50.19
N PHE A 392 37.57 -41.72 50.78
CA PHE A 392 38.39 -42.80 50.18
C PHE A 392 37.85 -43.50 48.91
N ARG A 393 36.53 -43.43 48.65
CA ARG A 393 35.82 -44.05 47.50
C ARG A 393 36.30 -43.55 46.13
N TRP A 394 37.10 -42.49 46.08
CA TRP A 394 37.59 -41.85 44.85
C TRP A 394 38.65 -42.60 44.07
N TYR A 395 39.51 -43.37 44.75
CA TYR A 395 40.59 -44.11 44.08
C TYR A 395 40.05 -45.15 43.10
N ILE A 396 38.85 -45.67 43.34
CA ILE A 396 38.20 -46.67 42.49
C ILE A 396 37.32 -46.00 41.42
N ILE A 397 36.59 -44.93 41.78
CA ILE A 397 35.63 -44.29 40.88
C ILE A 397 36.33 -43.49 39.77
N ARG A 398 37.45 -42.84 40.06
CA ARG A 398 38.18 -41.98 39.11
C ARG A 398 38.69 -42.73 37.85
N PRO A 399 39.37 -43.88 37.94
CA PRO A 399 39.78 -44.64 36.75
C PRO A 399 38.58 -45.20 35.97
N ILE A 400 37.49 -45.59 36.65
CA ILE A 400 36.28 -46.06 35.98
C ILE A 400 35.64 -44.94 35.15
N HIS A 401 35.51 -43.74 35.73
CA HIS A 401 35.02 -42.56 35.00
C HIS A 401 35.96 -42.16 33.85
N TRP A 402 37.28 -42.35 34.01
CA TRP A 402 38.27 -42.11 32.96
C TRP A 402 38.08 -43.07 31.77
N ILE A 403 37.95 -44.37 32.04
CA ILE A 403 37.68 -45.40 31.02
C ILE A 403 36.36 -45.08 30.32
N TRP A 404 35.30 -44.82 31.08
CA TRP A 404 33.98 -44.49 30.53
C TRP A 404 34.02 -43.26 29.63
N THR A 405 34.62 -42.16 30.09
CA THR A 405 34.60 -40.88 29.37
C THR A 405 35.47 -40.88 28.11
N TYR A 406 36.68 -41.44 28.18
CA TYR A 406 37.61 -41.36 27.05
C TYR A 406 37.56 -42.55 26.11
N ILE A 407 37.40 -43.77 26.63
CA ILE A 407 37.43 -44.98 25.80
C ILE A 407 36.04 -45.21 25.21
N ILE A 408 35.02 -45.26 26.07
CA ILE A 408 33.65 -45.57 25.62
C ILE A 408 32.99 -44.35 25.00
N CYS A 409 32.95 -43.19 25.65
CA CYS A 409 32.30 -42.00 25.08
C CYS A 409 33.18 -41.22 24.09
N GLY A 410 34.50 -41.35 24.17
CA GLY A 410 35.43 -40.66 23.28
C GLY A 410 35.73 -41.50 22.03
N VAL A 411 36.61 -42.50 22.19
CA VAL A 411 37.15 -43.29 21.07
C VAL A 411 36.05 -43.99 20.29
N LEU A 412 35.15 -44.73 20.95
CA LEU A 412 34.08 -45.45 20.24
C LEU A 412 33.16 -44.50 19.46
N THR A 413 32.76 -43.38 20.06
CA THR A 413 31.91 -42.38 19.39
C THR A 413 32.64 -41.70 18.23
N THR A 414 33.95 -41.41 18.35
CA THR A 414 34.74 -40.89 17.22
C THR A 414 34.83 -41.89 16.06
N MET A 415 35.02 -43.18 16.35
CA MET A 415 35.10 -44.23 15.33
C MET A 415 33.79 -44.36 14.56
N VAL A 416 32.65 -44.39 15.27
CA VAL A 416 31.33 -44.42 14.65
C VAL A 416 31.09 -43.16 13.80
N LEU A 417 31.45 -41.98 14.31
CA LEU A 417 31.26 -40.72 13.57
C LEU A 417 32.10 -40.65 12.30
N ILE A 418 33.35 -41.11 12.32
CA ILE A 418 34.26 -41.09 11.16
C ILE A 418 33.80 -42.06 10.07
N ILE A 419 33.13 -43.17 10.41
CA ILE A 419 32.64 -44.13 9.42
C ILE A 419 31.26 -43.71 8.88
N PHE A 420 30.34 -43.33 9.77
CA PHE A 420 28.95 -43.05 9.41
C PHE A 420 28.76 -41.66 8.78
N TRP A 421 29.45 -40.63 9.28
CA TRP A 421 29.20 -39.26 8.84
C TRP A 421 29.65 -38.99 7.40
N PRO A 422 30.82 -39.47 6.93
CA PRO A 422 31.23 -39.30 5.53
C PRO A 422 30.36 -40.03 4.53
N THR A 423 29.95 -41.25 4.84
CA THR A 423 29.06 -42.04 3.98
C THR A 423 27.70 -41.36 3.82
N LEU A 424 27.13 -40.85 4.93
CA LEU A 424 25.90 -40.07 4.91
C LEU A 424 26.06 -38.76 4.11
N CYS A 425 27.15 -38.02 4.30
CA CYS A 425 27.43 -36.77 3.57
C CYS A 425 27.52 -36.99 2.05
N ILE A 426 28.21 -38.03 1.61
CA ILE A 426 28.35 -38.39 0.19
C ILE A 426 26.98 -38.80 -0.38
N LEU A 427 26.24 -39.66 0.31
CA LEU A 427 24.94 -40.14 -0.16
C LEU A 427 23.91 -39.00 -0.25
N CYS A 428 23.76 -38.18 0.79
CA CYS A 428 22.80 -37.08 0.77
C CYS A 428 23.18 -35.99 -0.24
N SER A 429 24.47 -35.68 -0.40
CA SER A 429 24.91 -34.65 -1.35
C SER A 429 24.78 -35.12 -2.80
N THR A 430 25.14 -36.39 -3.10
CA THR A 430 24.95 -36.97 -4.44
C THR A 430 23.47 -37.06 -4.81
N THR A 431 22.63 -37.60 -3.91
CA THR A 431 21.18 -37.70 -4.16
C THR A 431 20.54 -36.32 -4.34
N SER A 432 20.98 -35.31 -3.59
CA SER A 432 20.53 -33.93 -3.77
C SER A 432 20.82 -33.39 -5.17
N ILE A 433 22.02 -33.62 -5.70
CA ILE A 433 22.39 -33.17 -7.06
C ILE A 433 21.52 -33.89 -8.11
N VAL A 434 21.33 -35.20 -7.97
CA VAL A 434 20.46 -35.98 -8.87
C VAL A 434 19.02 -35.48 -8.85
N VAL A 435 18.46 -35.24 -7.66
CA VAL A 435 17.13 -34.65 -7.50
C VAL A 435 17.08 -33.23 -8.07
N GLY A 436 18.15 -32.44 -7.91
CA GLY A 436 18.29 -31.12 -8.50
C GLY A 436 18.19 -31.14 -10.03
N VAL A 437 18.89 -32.06 -10.69
CA VAL A 437 18.82 -32.26 -12.15
C VAL A 437 17.41 -32.69 -12.57
N LEU A 438 16.81 -33.65 -11.86
CA LEU A 438 15.45 -34.10 -12.12
C LEU A 438 14.41 -32.99 -11.91
N SER A 439 14.68 -32.03 -11.02
CA SER A 439 13.77 -30.91 -10.74
C SER A 439 13.59 -29.96 -11.92
N ILE A 440 14.56 -29.88 -12.85
CA ILE A 440 14.51 -28.98 -14.01
C ILE A 440 13.30 -29.27 -14.91
N PRO A 441 13.05 -30.53 -15.35
CA PRO A 441 11.83 -30.86 -16.10
C PRO A 441 10.58 -31.05 -15.21
N VAL A 442 10.74 -31.53 -13.96
CA VAL A 442 9.58 -31.85 -13.10
C VAL A 442 8.86 -30.60 -12.59
N ILE A 443 9.58 -29.53 -12.26
CA ILE A 443 8.98 -28.30 -11.70
C ILE A 443 8.02 -27.62 -12.70
N PRO A 444 8.41 -27.39 -13.98
CA PRO A 444 7.48 -26.84 -14.97
C PRO A 444 6.23 -27.70 -15.14
N LEU A 445 6.36 -29.03 -15.16
CA LEU A 445 5.23 -29.95 -15.31
C LEU A 445 4.29 -29.88 -14.09
N LEU A 446 4.85 -29.90 -12.88
CA LEU A 446 4.07 -29.81 -11.65
C LEU A 446 3.36 -28.46 -11.53
N SER A 447 4.04 -27.37 -11.88
CA SER A 447 3.44 -26.04 -11.88
C SER A 447 2.35 -25.89 -12.95
N LEU A 448 2.50 -26.52 -14.11
CA LEU A 448 1.49 -26.52 -15.16
C LEU A 448 0.25 -27.28 -14.70
N LEU A 449 0.45 -28.47 -14.10
CA LEU A 449 -0.61 -29.26 -13.52
C LEU A 449 -1.32 -28.49 -12.40
N ALA A 450 -0.60 -27.80 -11.53
CA ALA A 450 -1.17 -26.94 -10.50
C ALA A 450 -1.96 -25.76 -11.08
N HIS A 451 -1.49 -25.14 -12.17
CA HIS A 451 -2.20 -24.05 -12.83
C HIS A 451 -3.50 -24.53 -13.51
N LEU A 452 -3.47 -25.69 -14.17
CA LEU A 452 -4.65 -26.33 -14.75
C LEU A 452 -5.68 -26.75 -13.68
N LEU A 453 -5.22 -27.37 -12.58
CA LEU A 453 -6.08 -27.71 -11.45
C LEU A 453 -6.66 -26.46 -10.78
N GLY A 454 -5.89 -25.38 -10.67
CA GLY A 454 -6.39 -24.10 -10.18
C GLY A 454 -7.48 -23.53 -11.09
N LEU A 455 -7.30 -23.61 -12.40
CA LEU A 455 -8.32 -23.18 -13.36
C LEU A 455 -9.60 -24.02 -13.27
N LEU A 456 -9.51 -25.30 -12.91
CA LEU A 456 -10.68 -26.17 -12.74
C LEU A 456 -11.40 -25.97 -11.39
N PHE A 457 -10.65 -26.02 -10.29
CA PHE A 457 -11.21 -26.11 -8.93
C PHE A 457 -11.13 -24.80 -8.14
N TRP A 458 -10.05 -24.04 -8.25
CA TRP A 458 -9.76 -22.91 -7.38
C TRP A 458 -8.94 -21.81 -8.07
N ASN A 459 -9.59 -20.68 -8.36
CA ASN A 459 -8.91 -19.54 -8.95
C ASN A 459 -8.17 -18.74 -7.86
N ALA A 460 -6.92 -19.13 -7.61
CA ALA A 460 -6.02 -18.42 -6.70
C ALA A 460 -5.67 -17.00 -7.17
N TYR A 461 -5.93 -16.66 -8.44
CA TYR A 461 -5.52 -15.40 -9.06
C TYR A 461 -6.71 -14.45 -9.29
N THR A 462 -7.85 -14.59 -8.59
CA THR A 462 -8.97 -13.65 -8.72
C THR A 462 -8.64 -12.29 -8.09
N PRO A 463 -8.66 -11.20 -8.88
CA PRO A 463 -8.30 -9.89 -8.36
C PRO A 463 -9.42 -9.15 -7.62
N VAL A 464 -10.58 -9.79 -7.49
CA VAL A 464 -11.79 -9.17 -6.94
C VAL A 464 -12.13 -9.85 -5.61
N LEU A 465 -12.03 -9.08 -4.53
CA LEU A 465 -12.56 -9.45 -3.23
C LEU A 465 -14.09 -9.54 -3.34
N GLY A 466 -14.64 -10.75 -3.41
CA GLY A 466 -16.10 -10.99 -3.46
C GLY A 466 -16.61 -11.82 -4.64
N SER A 467 -15.75 -12.17 -5.61
CA SER A 467 -16.12 -13.15 -6.67
C SER A 467 -15.88 -14.58 -6.17
N ASN A 468 -16.73 -15.52 -6.62
CA ASN A 468 -16.59 -16.93 -6.30
C ASN A 468 -15.23 -17.44 -6.78
N ARG A 469 -14.42 -17.93 -5.84
CA ARG A 469 -13.08 -18.48 -6.14
C ARG A 469 -13.13 -19.95 -6.56
N LEU A 470 -14.22 -20.62 -6.21
CA LEU A 470 -14.44 -22.04 -6.48
C LEU A 470 -15.02 -22.23 -7.87
N LEU A 471 -14.49 -23.21 -8.61
CA LEU A 471 -15.02 -23.64 -9.91
C LEU A 471 -15.24 -22.50 -10.92
N PRO A 472 -14.21 -21.68 -11.21
CA PRO A 472 -14.35 -20.49 -12.08
C PRO A 472 -14.80 -20.85 -13.51
N LEU A 473 -14.37 -22.00 -14.04
CA LEU A 473 -14.80 -22.47 -15.35
C LEU A 473 -16.29 -22.78 -15.39
N PHE A 474 -16.83 -23.39 -14.32
CA PHE A 474 -18.26 -23.67 -14.24
C PHE A 474 -19.08 -22.39 -14.18
N GLU A 475 -18.62 -21.36 -13.46
CA GLU A 475 -19.27 -20.06 -13.45
C GLU A 475 -19.29 -19.44 -14.86
N ILE A 476 -18.17 -19.44 -15.57
CA ILE A 476 -18.12 -18.87 -16.93
C ILE A 476 -19.03 -19.66 -17.88
N ILE A 477 -18.96 -20.99 -17.88
CA ILE A 477 -19.74 -21.83 -18.81
C ILE A 477 -21.23 -21.76 -18.48
N ILE A 478 -21.63 -21.92 -17.22
CA ILE A 478 -23.04 -21.99 -16.85
C ILE A 478 -23.67 -20.60 -16.78
N TYR A 479 -23.03 -19.65 -16.10
CA TYR A 479 -23.62 -18.34 -15.88
C TYR A 479 -23.43 -17.41 -17.08
N GLN A 480 -22.21 -17.29 -17.61
CA GLN A 480 -21.94 -16.32 -18.67
C GLN A 480 -22.29 -16.84 -20.07
N PHE A 481 -22.06 -18.12 -20.36
CA PHE A 481 -22.39 -18.68 -21.65
C PHE A 481 -23.84 -19.18 -21.69
N LEU A 482 -24.22 -20.13 -20.83
CA LEU A 482 -25.54 -20.75 -20.91
C LEU A 482 -26.66 -19.79 -20.49
N LEU A 483 -26.64 -19.30 -19.24
CA LEU A 483 -27.73 -18.52 -18.68
C LEU A 483 -27.89 -17.17 -19.39
N LYS A 484 -26.81 -16.41 -19.57
CA LYS A 484 -26.89 -15.12 -20.27
C LYS A 484 -27.26 -15.28 -21.74
N SER A 485 -26.76 -16.29 -22.45
CA SER A 485 -27.16 -16.49 -23.86
C SER A 485 -28.64 -16.82 -23.98
N ILE A 486 -29.18 -17.67 -23.10
CA ILE A 486 -30.61 -18.02 -23.10
C ILE A 486 -31.46 -16.78 -22.77
N VAL A 487 -31.09 -16.04 -21.72
CA VAL A 487 -31.83 -14.83 -21.32
C VAL A 487 -31.74 -13.76 -22.41
N GLN A 488 -30.56 -13.53 -22.99
CA GLN A 488 -30.38 -12.57 -24.08
C GLN A 488 -31.18 -12.97 -25.32
N PHE A 489 -31.23 -14.27 -25.65
CA PHE A 489 -32.07 -14.79 -26.72
C PHE A 489 -33.56 -14.53 -26.44
N LEU A 490 -34.06 -14.90 -25.26
CA LEU A 490 -35.45 -14.67 -24.87
C LEU A 490 -35.83 -13.19 -24.91
N VAL A 491 -34.98 -12.31 -24.38
CA VAL A 491 -35.19 -10.85 -24.41
C VAL A 491 -35.19 -10.34 -25.84
N SER A 492 -34.29 -10.83 -26.71
CA SER A 492 -34.26 -10.43 -28.12
C SER A 492 -35.53 -10.83 -28.88
N VAL A 493 -36.06 -12.03 -28.62
CA VAL A 493 -37.34 -12.53 -29.16
C VAL A 493 -38.49 -11.66 -28.67
N LEU A 494 -38.53 -11.35 -27.37
CA LEU A 494 -39.57 -10.52 -26.77
C LEU A 494 -39.54 -9.08 -27.34
N CYS A 495 -38.35 -8.51 -27.53
CA CYS A 495 -38.17 -7.24 -28.23
C CYS A 495 -38.69 -7.29 -29.67
N ALA A 496 -38.34 -8.33 -30.42
CA ALA A 496 -38.72 -8.46 -31.83
C ALA A 496 -40.22 -8.64 -32.02
N PHE A 497 -40.89 -9.44 -31.19
CA PHE A 497 -42.31 -9.77 -31.35
C PHE A 497 -43.28 -8.87 -30.60
N ILE A 498 -42.83 -8.12 -29.58
CA ILE A 498 -43.72 -7.26 -28.80
C ILE A 498 -43.35 -5.79 -29.00
N LEU A 499 -42.11 -5.41 -28.68
CA LEU A 499 -41.73 -3.99 -28.67
C LEU A 499 -41.67 -3.39 -30.07
N CYS A 500 -41.06 -4.09 -31.04
CA CYS A 500 -41.01 -3.61 -32.44
C CYS A 500 -42.40 -3.41 -33.07
N PRO A 501 -43.35 -4.37 -33.02
CA PRO A 501 -44.67 -4.15 -33.61
C PRO A 501 -45.51 -3.12 -32.85
N VAL A 502 -45.41 -3.04 -31.52
CA VAL A 502 -46.09 -1.97 -30.75
C VAL A 502 -45.57 -0.59 -31.17
N TRP A 503 -44.25 -0.44 -31.31
CA TRP A 503 -43.66 0.80 -31.78
C TRP A 503 -44.10 1.15 -33.20
N PHE A 504 -44.15 0.16 -34.09
CA PHE A 504 -44.64 0.33 -35.45
C PHE A 504 -46.10 0.79 -35.48
N ILE A 505 -46.98 0.18 -34.67
CA ILE A 505 -48.40 0.56 -34.57
C ILE A 505 -48.55 1.99 -34.04
N LEU A 506 -47.80 2.36 -33.00
CA LEU A 506 -47.81 3.72 -32.45
C LEU A 506 -47.34 4.75 -33.47
N HIS A 507 -46.27 4.43 -34.22
CA HIS A 507 -45.77 5.30 -35.27
C HIS A 507 -46.79 5.46 -36.39
N LEU A 508 -47.43 4.36 -36.81
CA LEU A 508 -48.48 4.38 -37.82
C LEU A 508 -49.67 5.24 -37.37
N LEU A 509 -50.16 5.05 -36.13
CA LEU A 509 -51.22 5.88 -35.56
C LEU A 509 -50.83 7.36 -35.58
N PHE A 510 -49.64 7.71 -35.10
CA PHE A 510 -49.15 9.08 -35.11
C PHE A 510 -49.12 9.69 -36.52
N THR A 511 -48.61 8.94 -37.51
CA THR A 511 -48.57 9.41 -38.91
C THR A 511 -49.96 9.60 -39.51
N VAL A 512 -50.90 8.70 -39.23
CA VAL A 512 -52.30 8.81 -39.68
C VAL A 512 -52.99 10.00 -39.03
N THR A 513 -52.83 10.20 -37.72
CA THR A 513 -53.39 11.36 -37.01
C THR A 513 -52.82 12.67 -37.56
N LYS A 514 -51.51 12.73 -37.78
CA LYS A 514 -50.84 13.89 -38.38
C LYS A 514 -51.37 14.17 -39.79
N TYR A 515 -51.51 13.15 -40.62
CA TYR A 515 -52.07 13.28 -41.97
C TYR A 515 -53.52 13.78 -41.94
N LEU A 516 -54.36 13.22 -41.08
CA LEU A 516 -55.75 13.66 -40.90
C LEU A 516 -55.82 15.11 -40.43
N LEU A 517 -54.97 15.51 -39.48
CA LEU A 517 -54.93 16.88 -38.97
C LEU A 517 -54.53 17.87 -40.07
N TYR A 518 -53.52 17.56 -40.88
CA TYR A 518 -53.16 18.39 -42.04
C TYR A 518 -54.26 18.42 -43.08
N THR A 519 -54.89 17.30 -43.39
CA THR A 519 -55.98 17.26 -44.37
C THR A 519 -57.17 18.08 -43.89
N LEU A 520 -57.52 18.00 -42.60
CA LEU A 520 -58.55 18.81 -41.96
C LEU A 520 -58.18 20.29 -41.95
N TRP A 521 -56.92 20.61 -41.67
CA TRP A 521 -56.40 21.97 -41.68
C TRP A 521 -56.44 22.57 -43.10
N ASP A 522 -55.96 21.83 -44.11
CA ASP A 522 -55.98 22.27 -45.50
C ASP A 522 -57.41 22.43 -46.00
N ALA A 523 -58.33 21.52 -45.65
CA ALA A 523 -59.75 21.65 -45.96
C ALA A 523 -60.36 22.88 -45.27
N PHE A 524 -60.02 23.13 -44.00
CA PHE A 524 -60.47 24.29 -43.25
C PHE A 524 -59.95 25.59 -43.89
N VAL A 525 -58.65 25.70 -44.14
CA VAL A 525 -58.02 26.86 -44.78
C VAL A 525 -58.58 27.07 -46.19
N PHE A 526 -58.79 26.00 -46.95
CA PHE A 526 -59.40 26.10 -48.27
C PHE A 526 -60.83 26.65 -48.21
N HIS A 527 -61.68 26.10 -47.34
CA HIS A 527 -63.09 26.49 -47.28
C HIS A 527 -63.34 27.84 -46.59
N PHE A 528 -62.58 28.17 -45.55
CA PHE A 528 -62.79 29.38 -44.75
C PHE A 528 -61.91 30.56 -45.16
N VAL A 529 -60.75 30.33 -45.77
CA VAL A 529 -59.84 31.42 -46.17
C VAL A 529 -59.81 31.56 -47.68
N PHE A 530 -59.32 30.53 -48.39
CA PHE A 530 -59.13 30.66 -49.84
C PHE A 530 -60.45 30.81 -50.59
N LYS A 531 -61.46 29.99 -50.34
CA LYS A 531 -62.75 30.06 -51.05
C LYS A 531 -63.44 31.43 -50.88
N LEU A 532 -63.22 32.11 -49.76
CA LEU A 532 -63.79 33.43 -49.49
C LEU A 532 -62.93 34.58 -50.05
N VAL A 533 -61.60 34.42 -50.08
CA VAL A 533 -60.66 35.47 -50.52
C VAL A 533 -60.35 35.40 -52.01
N THR A 534 -60.22 34.20 -52.60
CA THR A 534 -59.92 34.02 -54.02
C THR A 534 -61.21 34.08 -54.82
N ARG A 535 -61.71 35.29 -55.06
CA ARG A 535 -62.69 35.53 -56.13
C ARG A 535 -61.96 35.35 -57.45
N ILE A 536 -62.18 34.23 -58.14
CA ILE A 536 -61.57 33.99 -59.45
C ILE A 536 -62.05 35.11 -60.38
N PRO A 537 -61.15 35.96 -60.92
CA PRO A 537 -61.57 37.05 -61.78
C PRO A 537 -62.33 36.50 -62.99
N CYS A 538 -63.42 37.18 -63.38
CA CYS A 538 -64.25 36.75 -64.50
C CYS A 538 -63.56 36.91 -65.86
N GLN A 539 -62.44 37.64 -65.95
CA GLN A 539 -61.71 37.90 -67.17
C GLN A 539 -60.27 37.38 -67.10
N GLU A 540 -59.79 36.86 -68.23
CA GLU A 540 -58.43 36.33 -68.39
C GLU A 540 -57.41 37.47 -68.44
N ASN A 541 -56.38 37.41 -67.59
CA ASN A 541 -55.27 38.36 -67.56
C ASN A 541 -53.95 37.61 -67.85
N CYS A 542 -52.87 38.32 -68.19
CA CYS A 542 -51.54 37.71 -68.45
C CYS A 542 -51.04 36.80 -67.31
N SER A 543 -51.50 37.01 -66.07
CA SER A 543 -51.12 36.21 -64.90
C SER A 543 -52.04 35.01 -64.63
N VAL A 544 -53.24 34.92 -65.23
CA VAL A 544 -54.20 33.82 -65.02
C VAL A 544 -54.92 33.48 -66.33
N LYS A 545 -54.59 32.33 -66.92
CA LYS A 545 -55.15 31.81 -68.17
C LYS A 545 -56.00 30.56 -67.88
N ARG A 546 -57.29 30.56 -68.21
CA ARG A 546 -58.15 29.36 -68.03
C ARG A 546 -57.90 28.41 -69.18
N SER A 547 -57.41 27.21 -68.89
CA SER A 547 -57.32 26.14 -69.89
C SER A 547 -58.33 25.06 -69.54
N ASN A 548 -59.16 24.66 -70.50
CA ASN A 548 -60.18 23.62 -70.31
C ASN A 548 -59.62 22.19 -70.33
N ASP A 549 -58.29 22.01 -70.36
CA ASP A 549 -57.67 20.72 -70.58
C ASP A 549 -57.09 20.14 -69.26
N LEU A 550 -57.64 19.01 -68.82
CA LEU A 550 -57.46 18.45 -67.48
C LEU A 550 -56.01 18.07 -67.16
N LYS A 551 -55.20 17.76 -68.18
CA LYS A 551 -53.78 17.40 -68.03
C LYS A 551 -52.87 18.60 -67.78
N THR A 552 -53.27 19.79 -68.22
CA THR A 552 -52.46 21.02 -68.17
C THR A 552 -52.67 21.79 -66.87
N VAL A 553 -53.79 21.57 -66.17
CA VAL A 553 -54.10 22.22 -64.88
C VAL A 553 -53.15 21.76 -63.76
N ARG A 554 -52.72 20.49 -63.76
CA ARG A 554 -51.77 19.96 -62.75
C ARG A 554 -50.36 20.54 -62.88
N SER A 555 -49.93 20.89 -64.09
CA SER A 555 -48.59 21.44 -64.33
C SER A 555 -48.52 22.95 -64.10
N ILE A 556 -49.62 23.69 -64.25
CA ILE A 556 -49.64 25.15 -64.02
C ILE A 556 -49.72 25.50 -62.51
N CYS A 557 -50.44 24.71 -61.69
CA CYS A 557 -50.48 24.95 -60.23
C CYS A 557 -49.12 24.77 -59.52
N LEU A 558 -48.09 24.25 -60.21
CA LEU A 558 -46.74 24.05 -59.69
C LEU A 558 -45.71 25.03 -60.27
N LEU A 559 -46.13 26.08 -60.98
CA LEU A 559 -45.18 26.97 -61.66
C LEU A 559 -44.44 27.92 -60.71
N ALA A 560 -45.04 28.28 -59.58
CA ALA A 560 -44.35 29.02 -58.54
C ALA A 560 -43.80 28.02 -57.53
N ARG A 561 -42.48 27.77 -57.57
CA ARG A 561 -41.84 26.95 -56.55
C ARG A 561 -42.03 27.65 -55.19
N PRO A 562 -42.31 26.91 -54.11
CA PRO A 562 -42.51 27.50 -52.79
C PRO A 562 -41.28 28.30 -52.34
N GLU A 563 -40.08 27.93 -52.81
CA GLU A 563 -38.86 28.71 -52.57
C GLU A 563 -38.93 30.13 -53.16
N ASP A 564 -39.44 30.28 -54.39
CA ASP A 564 -39.51 31.57 -55.08
C ASP A 564 -40.52 32.51 -54.39
N ILE A 565 -41.64 31.96 -53.92
CA ILE A 565 -42.65 32.70 -53.14
C ILE A 565 -42.08 33.18 -51.81
N LEU A 566 -41.32 32.31 -51.13
CA LEU A 566 -40.74 32.61 -49.83
C LEU A 566 -39.65 33.69 -49.94
N ILE A 567 -38.86 33.67 -51.02
CA ILE A 567 -37.88 34.72 -51.34
C ILE A 567 -38.58 36.06 -51.58
N ILE A 568 -39.65 36.10 -52.38
CA ILE A 568 -40.39 37.34 -52.64
C ILE A 568 -41.00 37.88 -51.34
N LEU A 569 -41.56 37.01 -50.50
CA LEU A 569 -42.12 37.41 -49.21
C LEU A 569 -41.04 37.98 -48.28
N ASN A 570 -39.88 37.33 -48.22
CA ASN A 570 -38.78 37.76 -47.37
C ASN A 570 -38.21 39.12 -47.82
N VAL A 571 -38.07 39.33 -49.13
CA VAL A 571 -37.66 40.62 -49.70
C VAL A 571 -38.66 41.74 -49.39
N GLN A 572 -39.97 41.45 -49.42
CA GLN A 572 -41.00 42.44 -49.03
C GLN A 572 -40.95 42.78 -47.54
N LEU A 573 -40.68 41.79 -46.68
CA LEU A 573 -40.50 41.99 -45.23
C LEU A 573 -39.27 42.85 -44.93
N GLU A 574 -38.12 42.54 -45.53
CA GLU A 574 -36.89 43.32 -45.37
C GLU A 574 -37.06 44.77 -45.85
N TYR A 575 -37.78 44.98 -46.96
CA TYR A 575 -38.07 46.32 -47.48
C TYR A 575 -38.93 47.15 -46.51
N LEU A 576 -39.93 46.53 -45.88
CA LEU A 576 -40.76 47.19 -44.86
C LEU A 576 -39.96 47.55 -43.61
N GLU A 577 -39.09 46.64 -43.16
CA GLU A 577 -38.21 46.87 -42.01
C GLU A 577 -37.25 48.04 -42.26
N LEU A 578 -36.62 48.09 -43.43
CA LEU A 578 -35.76 49.20 -43.86
C LEU A 578 -36.49 50.54 -43.88
N ASN A 579 -37.72 50.58 -44.39
CA ASN A 579 -38.51 51.82 -44.43
C ASN A 579 -38.90 52.31 -43.03
N LEU A 580 -39.25 51.39 -42.13
CA LEU A 580 -39.52 51.72 -40.72
C LEU A 580 -38.26 52.29 -40.05
N TRP A 581 -37.12 51.65 -40.24
CA TRP A 581 -35.84 52.13 -39.70
C TRP A 581 -35.49 53.52 -40.24
N LYS A 582 -35.63 53.75 -41.55
CA LYS A 582 -35.37 55.05 -42.18
C LYS A 582 -36.25 56.15 -41.56
N SER A 583 -37.55 55.89 -41.39
CA SER A 583 -38.49 56.83 -40.77
C SER A 583 -38.11 57.15 -39.32
N GLN A 584 -37.68 56.15 -38.54
CA GLN A 584 -37.19 56.34 -37.17
C GLN A 584 -35.91 57.18 -37.12
N MET A 585 -34.96 56.95 -38.03
CA MET A 585 -33.72 57.72 -38.12
C MET A 585 -33.97 59.17 -38.53
N GLU A 586 -34.85 59.41 -39.51
CA GLU A 586 -35.25 60.77 -39.89
C GLU A 586 -35.93 61.51 -38.73
N SER A 587 -36.74 60.81 -37.92
CA SER A 587 -37.32 61.37 -36.70
C SER A 587 -36.24 61.73 -35.66
N MET A 588 -35.27 60.85 -35.39
CA MET A 588 -34.15 61.14 -34.49
C MET A 588 -33.28 62.30 -34.97
N ALA A 589 -32.98 62.36 -36.27
CA ALA A 589 -32.20 63.43 -36.86
C ALA A 589 -32.88 64.81 -36.75
N LYS A 590 -34.22 64.85 -36.70
CA LYS A 590 -35.00 66.09 -36.52
C LYS A 590 -35.13 66.53 -35.06
N LYS A 591 -34.90 65.66 -34.06
CA LYS A 591 -34.95 66.00 -32.62
C LYS A 591 -34.09 67.19 -32.20
N PRO A 592 -32.82 67.36 -32.64
CA PRO A 592 -32.04 68.53 -32.26
C PRO A 592 -32.65 69.84 -32.79
N ILE A 593 -33.24 69.83 -33.99
CA ILE A 593 -33.87 71.03 -34.59
C ILE A 593 -35.09 71.47 -33.77
N THR A 594 -35.84 70.53 -33.18
CA THR A 594 -36.95 70.84 -32.28
C THR A 594 -36.54 71.37 -30.91
N VAL A 595 -35.28 71.19 -30.49
CA VAL A 595 -34.75 71.73 -29.22
C VAL A 595 -34.29 73.20 -29.37
N TYR A 596 -34.00 73.64 -30.61
CA TYR A 596 -33.63 75.02 -30.93
C TYR A 596 -34.80 75.89 -31.44
N LYS A 597 -36.01 75.32 -31.51
CA LYS A 597 -37.28 76.06 -31.68
C LYS A 597 -37.93 76.24 -30.32
#